data_AF-A0A2V7XII5-F1
#
_entry.id   AF-A0A2V7XII5-F1
#
_cell.length_a   1.000
_cell.length_b   1.000
_cell.length_c   1.000
_cell.angle_alpha   90.00
_cell.angle_beta   90.00
_cell.angle_gamma   90.00
#
_symmetry.space_group_name_H-M   'P 1'
#
loop_
_entity.id
_entity.type
_entity.pdbx_description
1 polymer ?
#
loop_
_entity_poly.entity_id
_entity_poly.type
_entity_poly.pdbx_seq_one_letter_code
_entity_poly.pdbx_strand_id
1 'polypeptide(L)'
;MAEAVQKSRCQHCRSDIIVPDSYHHGDHIKCGSCGMRHKVSRGDVLRLVLADVGPLKDALTANKQLVDRLESDLRLARGSFGIGVNGLGIAVIFALWQIVQKERAIDTGLAWQAVGVAVLSGLLMEAANFLFLAKRKRLRQLGDELTEARAEGRSLQQKIREASRV
;
A
#
# COMPACT_ATOMS: atom_id res chain seq x y z
N MET A 1 36.74 -39.18 6.48
CA MET A 1 35.39 -39.70 6.75
C MET A 1 34.42 -38.65 6.22
N ALA A 2 33.65 -38.96 5.18
CA ALA A 2 32.70 -38.00 4.62
C ALA A 2 31.53 -37.84 5.61
N GLU A 3 31.37 -36.63 6.15
CA GLU A 3 30.22 -36.29 7.00
C GLU A 3 28.95 -36.55 6.19
N ALA A 4 28.04 -37.38 6.69
CA ALA A 4 26.80 -37.64 6.00
C ALA A 4 25.96 -36.36 6.04
N VAL A 5 25.45 -35.95 4.87
CA VAL A 5 24.78 -34.67 4.71
C VAL A 5 23.38 -34.90 4.17
N GLN A 6 22.38 -34.51 4.95
CA GLN A 6 20.98 -34.67 4.57
C GLN A 6 20.48 -33.38 3.91
N LYS A 7 19.76 -33.52 2.80
CA LYS A 7 19.12 -32.39 2.12
C LYS A 7 17.70 -32.22 2.63
N SER A 8 17.35 -30.99 3.01
CA SER A 8 15.99 -30.58 3.35
C SER A 8 15.64 -29.29 2.62
N ARG A 9 14.38 -28.88 2.59
CA ARG A 9 13.94 -27.66 1.90
C ARG A 9 13.62 -26.55 2.87
N CYS A 10 14.04 -25.33 2.55
CA CYS A 10 13.63 -24.13 3.24
C CYS A 10 12.10 -23.99 3.21
N GLN A 11 11.48 -23.78 4.37
CA GLN A 11 10.02 -23.60 4.44
C GLN A 11 9.58 -22.29 3.77
N HIS A 12 10.44 -21.28 3.77
CA HIS A 12 10.16 -19.97 3.19
C HIS A 12 10.36 -19.87 1.67
N CYS A 13 11.59 -20.06 1.17
CA CYS A 13 11.90 -19.88 -0.25
C CYS A 13 12.01 -21.19 -1.04
N ARG A 14 11.73 -22.35 -0.41
CA ARG A 14 11.81 -23.70 -1.01
C ARG A 14 13.20 -24.10 -1.56
N SER A 15 14.24 -23.30 -1.35
CA SER A 15 15.61 -23.65 -1.71
C SER A 15 16.09 -24.84 -0.89
N ASP A 16 16.98 -25.64 -1.47
CA ASP A 16 17.61 -26.75 -0.75
C ASP A 16 18.56 -26.21 0.33
N ILE A 17 18.43 -26.76 1.53
CA ILE A 17 19.30 -26.55 2.68
C ILE A 17 20.00 -27.86 2.96
N ILE A 18 21.32 -27.79 2.95
CA ILE A 18 22.21 -28.87 3.28
C ILE A 18 22.36 -28.87 4.81
N VAL A 19 21.83 -29.89 5.49
CA VAL A 19 21.88 -30.02 6.95
C VAL A 19 22.96 -31.05 7.32
N PRO A 20 24.08 -30.62 7.92
CA PRO A 20 25.10 -31.55 8.41
C PRO A 20 24.56 -32.46 9.51
N ASP A 21 25.06 -33.69 9.59
CA ASP A 21 24.68 -34.63 10.66
C ASP A 21 25.17 -34.24 12.05
N SER A 22 26.10 -33.28 12.14
CA SER A 22 26.47 -32.61 13.38
C SER A 22 25.35 -31.76 14.01
N TYR A 23 24.29 -31.41 13.27
CA TYR A 23 23.15 -30.66 13.81
C TYR A 23 22.13 -31.59 14.47
N HIS A 24 21.89 -31.40 15.76
CA HIS A 24 20.94 -32.16 16.57
C HIS A 24 19.52 -31.57 16.54
N HIS A 25 18.56 -32.32 17.10
CA HIS A 25 17.20 -31.82 17.30
C HIS A 25 17.25 -30.57 18.21
N GLY A 26 16.67 -29.47 17.73
CA GLY A 26 16.67 -28.19 18.42
C GLY A 26 17.70 -27.19 17.92
N ASP A 27 18.67 -27.62 17.12
CA ASP A 27 19.69 -26.73 16.58
C ASP A 27 19.13 -25.82 15.49
N HIS A 28 19.83 -24.71 15.25
CA HIS A 28 19.37 -23.65 14.35
C HIS A 28 20.26 -23.56 13.13
N ILE A 29 19.69 -23.76 11.94
CA ILE A 29 20.39 -23.62 10.66
C ILE A 29 19.82 -22.45 9.86
N LYS A 30 20.69 -21.63 9.29
CA LYS A 30 20.30 -20.49 8.44
C LYS A 30 20.19 -20.93 6.99
N CYS A 31 19.11 -20.56 6.31
CA CYS A 31 19.00 -20.73 4.87
C CYS A 31 20.02 -19.82 4.16
N GLY A 32 20.86 -20.40 3.29
CA GLY A 32 21.84 -19.63 2.52
C GLY A 32 21.22 -18.68 1.49
N SER A 33 20.01 -18.99 1.00
CA SER A 33 19.34 -18.18 -0.04
C SER A 33 18.52 -17.02 0.51
N CYS A 34 17.65 -17.26 1.50
CA CYS A 34 16.77 -16.22 2.06
C CYS A 34 17.21 -15.71 3.44
N GLY A 35 18.24 -16.32 4.04
CA GLY A 35 18.75 -15.92 5.35
C GLY A 35 17.89 -16.31 6.55
N MET A 36 16.76 -17.01 6.35
CA MET A 36 15.86 -17.38 7.43
C MET A 36 16.42 -18.50 8.32
N ARG A 37 16.29 -18.37 9.65
CA ARG A 37 16.69 -19.38 10.62
C ARG A 37 15.61 -20.45 10.78
N HIS A 38 16.03 -21.71 10.70
CA HIS A 38 15.18 -22.88 10.86
C HIS A 38 15.68 -23.71 12.03
N LYS A 39 14.75 -24.21 12.84
CA LYS A 39 15.00 -25.19 13.88
C LYS A 39 15.00 -26.57 13.24
N VAL A 40 16.08 -27.31 13.46
CA VAL A 40 16.24 -28.69 13.02
C VAL A 40 15.39 -29.58 13.92
N SER A 41 14.41 -30.27 13.34
CA SER A 41 13.62 -31.29 14.01
C SER A 41 13.98 -32.66 13.43
N ARG A 42 14.76 -33.44 14.19
CA ARG A 42 15.07 -34.83 13.87
C ARG A 42 14.08 -35.73 14.62
N GLY A 43 13.25 -36.45 13.86
CA GLY A 43 12.40 -37.56 14.30
C GLY A 43 12.59 -38.72 13.30
N ASP A 44 11.52 -39.38 12.85
CA ASP A 44 11.60 -40.39 11.77
C ASP A 44 12.09 -39.81 10.43
N VAL A 45 11.85 -38.51 10.19
CA VAL A 45 12.29 -37.76 9.01
C VAL A 45 12.83 -36.41 9.45
N LEU A 46 13.92 -35.94 8.84
CA LEU A 46 14.47 -34.60 9.05
C LEU A 46 13.47 -33.54 8.57
N ARG A 47 12.99 -32.69 9.49
CA ARG A 47 12.13 -31.55 9.19
C ARG A 47 12.77 -30.24 9.65
N LEU A 48 12.65 -29.21 8.83
CA LEU A 48 13.03 -27.86 9.19
C LEU A 48 11.77 -27.07 9.56
N VAL A 49 11.74 -26.52 10.77
CA VAL A 49 10.66 -25.66 11.27
C VAL A 49 11.19 -24.23 11.32
N LEU A 50 10.36 -23.20 11.11
CA LEU A 50 10.84 -21.82 11.33
C LEU A 50 11.22 -21.64 12.81
N ALA A 51 12.46 -21.23 13.07
CA ALA A 51 12.90 -21.00 14.44
C ALA A 51 12.44 -19.65 15.00
N ASP A 52 12.27 -18.66 14.11
CA ASP A 52 11.94 -17.30 14.50
C ASP A 52 10.90 -16.72 13.56
N VAL A 53 9.79 -16.27 14.14
CA VAL A 53 8.74 -15.53 13.44
C VAL A 53 8.99 -14.02 13.43
N GLY A 54 10.04 -13.54 14.10
CA GLY A 54 10.47 -12.14 14.15
C GLY A 54 10.54 -11.48 12.77
N PRO A 55 11.33 -12.02 11.82
CA PRO A 55 11.40 -11.46 10.47
C PRO A 55 10.06 -11.40 9.73
N LEU A 56 9.16 -12.37 9.98
CA LEU A 56 7.81 -12.36 9.41
C LEU A 56 6.92 -11.29 10.07
N LYS A 57 7.06 -11.08 11.39
CA LYS A 57 6.36 -10.02 12.13
C LYS A 57 6.84 -8.63 11.72
N ASP A 58 8.15 -8.47 11.48
CA ASP A 58 8.73 -7.22 10.99
C ASP A 58 8.23 -6.91 9.58
N ALA A 59 8.27 -7.91 8.68
CA ALA A 59 7.70 -7.79 7.33
C ALA A 59 6.21 -7.45 7.36
N LEU A 60 5.43 -8.06 8.27
CA LEU A 60 4.01 -7.75 8.45
C LEU A 60 3.81 -6.31 8.95
N THR A 61 4.67 -5.82 9.85
CA THR A 61 4.60 -4.46 10.37
C THR A 61 4.92 -3.44 9.28
N ALA A 62 5.96 -3.69 8.48
CA ALA A 62 6.29 -2.87 7.32
C ALA A 62 5.15 -2.85 6.27
N ASN A 63 4.54 -4.01 5.99
CA ASN A 63 3.39 -4.09 5.08
C ASN A 63 2.17 -3.31 5.61
N LYS A 64 1.89 -3.35 6.93
CA LYS A 64 0.84 -2.53 7.54
C LYS A 64 1.10 -1.03 7.36
N GLN A 65 2.33 -0.57 7.59
CA GLN A 65 2.70 0.84 7.37
C GLN A 65 2.53 1.26 5.91
N LEU A 66 2.85 0.36 4.96
CA LEU A 66 2.62 0.60 3.55
C LEU A 66 1.12 0.72 3.22
N VAL A 67 0.29 -0.16 3.77
CA VAL A 67 -1.18 -0.10 3.62
C VAL A 67 -1.73 1.21 4.18
N ASP A 68 -1.32 1.61 5.38
CA ASP A 68 -1.78 2.85 6.00
C ASP A 68 -1.39 4.08 5.15
N ARG A 69 -0.17 4.09 4.61
CA ARG A 69 0.30 5.14 3.70
C ARG A 69 -0.52 5.18 2.41
N LEU A 70 -0.71 4.04 1.74
CA LEU A 70 -1.50 3.95 0.50
C LEU A 70 -2.96 4.34 0.72
N GLU A 71 -3.55 3.97 1.86
CA GLU A 71 -4.89 4.43 2.23
C GLU A 71 -4.93 5.94 2.41
N SER A 72 -3.93 6.53 3.06
CA SER A 72 -3.87 7.97 3.26
C SER A 72 -3.73 8.72 1.93
N ASP A 73 -2.87 8.24 1.03
CA ASP A 73 -2.68 8.78 -0.32
C ASP A 73 -3.97 8.66 -1.15
N LEU A 74 -4.67 7.55 -1.02
CA LEU A 74 -5.93 7.32 -1.72
C LEU A 74 -7.07 8.18 -1.17
N ARG A 75 -7.12 8.42 0.15
CA ARG A 75 -8.03 9.39 0.78
C ARG A 75 -7.74 10.81 0.32
N LEU A 76 -6.47 11.21 0.28
CA LEU A 76 -6.05 12.52 -0.23
C LEU A 76 -6.38 12.67 -1.71
N ALA A 77 -6.11 11.67 -2.55
CA ALA A 77 -6.42 11.71 -3.98
C ALA A 77 -7.95 11.74 -4.25
N ARG A 78 -8.76 11.14 -3.37
CA ARG A 78 -10.22 11.27 -3.41
C ARG A 78 -10.69 12.63 -2.91
N GLY A 79 -10.10 13.14 -1.83
CA GLY A 79 -10.49 14.37 -1.15
C GLY A 79 -9.94 15.65 -1.79
N SER A 80 -8.90 15.56 -2.63
CA SER A 80 -8.38 16.69 -3.41
C SER A 80 -9.38 17.02 -4.52
N PHE A 81 -10.48 17.65 -4.15
CA PHE A 81 -11.37 18.33 -5.06
C PHE A 81 -10.79 19.71 -5.33
N GLY A 82 -10.31 19.95 -6.56
CA GLY A 82 -9.75 21.20 -7.05
C GLY A 82 -10.75 22.36 -7.16
N ILE A 83 -11.98 22.16 -6.67
CA ILE A 83 -13.05 23.16 -6.55
C ILE A 83 -12.52 24.47 -5.92
N GLY A 84 -11.59 24.37 -4.97
CA GLY A 84 -11.15 25.51 -4.16
C GLY A 84 -10.28 26.55 -4.87
N VAL A 85 -9.39 26.19 -5.80
CA VAL A 85 -8.45 27.17 -6.41
C VAL A 85 -8.91 27.58 -7.81
N ASN A 86 -9.30 26.59 -8.63
CA ASN A 86 -9.71 26.86 -10.00
C ASN A 86 -11.10 27.48 -10.07
N GLY A 87 -12.05 27.04 -9.23
CA GLY A 87 -13.40 27.61 -9.17
C GLY A 87 -13.38 29.06 -8.67
N LEU A 88 -12.57 29.35 -7.65
CA LEU A 88 -12.40 30.71 -7.12
C LEU A 88 -11.79 31.67 -8.15
N GLY A 89 -10.77 31.22 -8.89
CA GLY A 89 -10.18 32.03 -9.97
C GLY A 89 -11.21 32.43 -11.04
N ILE A 90 -12.03 31.48 -11.49
CA ILE A 90 -13.07 31.74 -12.50
C ILE A 90 -14.15 32.69 -11.95
N ALA A 91 -14.53 32.53 -10.69
CA ALA A 91 -15.51 33.40 -10.05
C ALA A 91 -15.04 34.84 -9.88
N VAL A 92 -13.77 35.02 -9.52
CA VAL A 92 -13.15 36.35 -9.42
C VAL A 92 -13.13 37.03 -10.79
N ILE A 93 -12.73 36.31 -11.84
CA ILE A 93 -12.75 36.82 -13.23
C ILE A 93 -14.18 37.20 -13.65
N PHE A 94 -15.17 36.35 -13.34
CA PHE A 94 -16.58 36.61 -13.65
C PHE A 94 -17.11 37.86 -12.93
N ALA A 95 -16.79 38.02 -11.65
CA ALA A 95 -17.20 39.19 -10.87
C ALA A 95 -16.58 40.48 -11.42
N LEU A 96 -15.28 40.46 -11.73
CA LEU A 96 -14.59 41.60 -12.35
C LEU A 96 -15.18 41.95 -13.72
N TRP A 97 -15.49 40.94 -14.55
CA TRP A 97 -16.13 41.16 -15.85
C TRP A 97 -17.52 41.80 -15.71
N GLN A 98 -18.34 41.37 -14.75
CA GLN A 98 -19.66 41.99 -14.50
C GLN A 98 -19.54 43.45 -14.06
N ILE A 99 -18.56 43.78 -13.22
CA ILE A 99 -18.35 45.15 -12.72
C ILE A 99 -17.85 46.06 -13.85
N VAL A 100 -16.83 45.61 -14.60
CA VAL A 100 -16.15 46.44 -15.61
C VAL A 100 -16.98 46.60 -16.88
N GLN A 101 -17.69 45.56 -17.33
CA GLN A 101 -18.39 45.56 -18.62
C GLN A 101 -19.89 45.85 -18.49
N LYS A 102 -20.54 45.52 -17.37
CA LYS A 102 -21.99 45.70 -17.18
C LYS A 102 -22.37 46.80 -16.19
N GLU A 103 -21.40 47.57 -15.69
CA GLU A 103 -21.60 48.65 -14.71
C GLU A 103 -22.47 48.24 -13.50
N ARG A 104 -22.47 46.95 -13.15
CA ARG A 104 -23.27 46.49 -12.01
C ARG A 104 -22.65 46.99 -10.71
N ALA A 105 -23.48 47.59 -9.87
CA ALA A 105 -23.10 47.89 -8.49
C ALA A 105 -22.71 46.61 -7.76
N ILE A 106 -21.74 46.73 -6.86
CA ILE A 106 -21.32 45.62 -5.99
C ILE A 106 -22.45 45.41 -4.98
N ASP A 107 -23.32 44.44 -5.27
CA ASP A 107 -24.44 44.06 -4.41
C ASP A 107 -24.32 42.60 -3.94
N THR A 108 -25.14 42.22 -2.97
CA THR A 108 -25.21 40.85 -2.45
C THR A 108 -25.70 39.85 -3.50
N GLY A 109 -26.40 40.31 -4.54
CA GLY A 109 -26.84 39.48 -5.67
C GLY A 109 -25.65 39.04 -6.55
N LEU A 110 -24.73 39.95 -6.85
CA LEU A 110 -23.50 39.67 -7.59
C LEU A 110 -22.61 38.69 -6.82
N ALA A 111 -22.49 38.85 -5.50
CA ALA A 111 -21.74 37.93 -4.65
C ALA A 111 -22.30 36.50 -4.72
N TRP A 112 -23.62 36.34 -4.64
CA TRP A 112 -24.25 35.02 -4.77
C TRP A 112 -24.08 34.40 -6.16
N GLN A 113 -24.16 35.21 -7.22
CA GLN A 113 -23.91 34.76 -8.58
C GLN A 113 -22.45 34.31 -8.76
N ALA A 114 -21.49 35.08 -8.22
CA ALA A 114 -20.07 34.72 -8.27
C ALA A 114 -19.80 33.42 -7.51
N VAL A 115 -20.38 33.22 -6.32
CA VAL A 115 -20.28 31.94 -5.59
C VAL A 115 -20.87 30.79 -6.40
N GLY A 116 -22.05 30.98 -7.01
CA GLY A 116 -22.66 29.98 -7.89
C GLY A 116 -21.77 29.59 -9.06
N VAL A 117 -21.17 30.57 -9.74
CA VAL A 117 -20.20 30.34 -10.82
C VAL A 117 -18.94 29.65 -10.30
N ALA A 118 -18.44 30.01 -9.11
CA ALA A 118 -17.27 29.38 -8.49
C ALA A 118 -17.49 27.88 -8.29
N VAL A 119 -18.62 27.53 -7.68
CA VAL A 119 -18.96 26.14 -7.36
C VAL A 119 -19.19 25.35 -8.64
N LEU A 120 -19.99 25.90 -9.58
CA LEU A 120 -20.31 25.20 -10.83
C LEU A 120 -19.08 24.99 -11.71
N SER A 121 -18.26 26.03 -11.89
CA SER A 121 -17.04 25.95 -12.70
C SER A 121 -15.99 25.05 -12.07
N GLY A 122 -15.84 25.10 -10.73
CA GLY A 122 -15.00 24.19 -9.97
C GLY A 122 -15.41 22.73 -10.18
N LEU A 123 -16.70 22.42 -10.07
CA LEU A 123 -17.24 21.07 -10.31
C LEU A 123 -17.05 20.60 -11.76
N LEU A 124 -17.26 21.47 -12.76
CA LEU A 124 -17.10 21.12 -14.17
C LEU A 124 -15.64 20.87 -14.54
N MET A 125 -14.70 21.69 -14.06
CA MET A 125 -13.28 21.45 -14.26
C MET A 125 -12.82 20.15 -13.59
N GLU A 126 -13.33 19.87 -12.39
CA GLU A 126 -13.08 18.62 -11.70
C GLU A 126 -13.59 17.42 -12.50
N ALA A 127 -14.83 17.49 -12.99
CA ALA A 127 -15.44 16.46 -13.81
C ALA A 127 -14.65 16.25 -15.12
N ALA A 128 -14.22 17.34 -15.77
CA ALA A 128 -13.37 17.27 -16.94
C ALA A 128 -12.03 16.60 -16.62
N ASN A 129 -11.34 16.99 -15.54
CA ASN A 129 -10.08 16.39 -15.12
C ASN A 129 -10.23 14.89 -14.74
N PHE A 130 -11.36 14.54 -14.13
CA PHE A 130 -11.71 13.15 -13.84
C PHE A 130 -11.95 12.33 -15.12
N LEU A 131 -12.68 12.91 -16.09
CA LEU A 131 -12.98 12.30 -17.39
C LEU A 131 -11.73 12.21 -18.29
N PHE A 132 -10.79 13.14 -18.19
CA PHE A 132 -9.49 13.14 -18.89
C PHE A 132 -8.51 12.05 -18.40
N LEU A 133 -9.02 11.01 -17.72
CA LEU A 133 -8.35 9.77 -17.31
C LEU A 133 -7.23 9.93 -16.26
N ALA A 134 -6.64 11.11 -16.06
CA ALA A 134 -5.50 11.29 -15.17
C ALA A 134 -5.82 10.94 -13.71
N LYS A 135 -6.88 11.54 -13.14
CA LYS A 135 -7.31 11.25 -11.76
C LYS A 135 -7.81 9.80 -11.62
N ARG A 136 -8.54 9.30 -12.63
CA ARG A 136 -9.05 7.92 -12.66
C ARG A 136 -7.94 6.88 -12.70
N LYS A 137 -6.90 7.09 -13.51
CA LYS A 137 -5.73 6.21 -13.60
C LYS A 137 -4.98 6.15 -12.27
N ARG A 138 -4.71 7.32 -11.66
CA ARG A 138 -4.03 7.40 -10.36
C ARG A 138 -4.81 6.70 -9.25
N LEU A 139 -6.12 6.92 -9.19
CA LEU A 139 -7.00 6.26 -8.21
C LEU A 139 -7.05 4.74 -8.40
N ARG A 140 -7.07 4.27 -9.65
CA ARG A 140 -7.00 2.84 -9.95
C ARG A 140 -5.66 2.25 -9.54
N GLN A 141 -4.57 2.87 -9.95
CA GLN A 141 -3.22 2.41 -9.60
C GLN A 141 -3.03 2.29 -8.08
N LEU A 142 -3.37 3.34 -7.32
CA LEU A 142 -3.30 3.31 -5.86
C LEU A 142 -4.24 2.25 -5.25
N GLY A 143 -5.40 2.01 -5.87
CA GLY A 143 -6.34 0.98 -5.45
C GLY A 143 -5.82 -0.44 -5.69
N ASP A 144 -5.16 -0.66 -6.82
CA ASP A 144 -4.56 -1.93 -7.19
C ASP A 144 -3.37 -2.24 -6.27
N GLU A 145 -2.45 -1.27 -6.08
CA GLU A 145 -1.32 -1.38 -5.14
C GLU A 145 -1.79 -1.67 -3.70
N LEU A 146 -2.86 -1.00 -3.25
CA LEU A 146 -3.46 -1.26 -1.93
C LEU A 146 -4.05 -2.67 -1.82
N THR A 147 -4.63 -3.18 -2.90
CA THR A 147 -5.23 -4.51 -2.93
C THR A 147 -4.16 -5.59 -2.87
N GLU A 148 -3.06 -5.40 -3.61
CA GLU A 148 -1.88 -6.27 -3.59
C GLU A 148 -1.21 -6.26 -2.20
N ALA A 149 -0.93 -5.08 -1.63
CA ALA A 149 -0.33 -4.96 -0.31
C ALA A 149 -1.17 -5.67 0.77
N ARG A 150 -2.51 -5.54 0.72
CA ARG A 150 -3.41 -6.28 1.63
C ARG A 150 -3.38 -7.78 1.41
N ALA A 151 -3.24 -8.25 0.17
CA ALA A 151 -3.11 -9.68 -0.12
C ALA A 151 -1.80 -10.25 0.43
N GLU A 152 -0.69 -9.53 0.27
CA GLU A 152 0.60 -9.89 0.87
C GLU A 152 0.51 -9.95 2.40
N GLY A 153 -0.11 -8.95 3.04
CA GLY A 153 -0.32 -8.93 4.49
C GLY A 153 -1.12 -10.14 5.00
N ARG A 154 -2.16 -10.57 4.28
CA ARG A 154 -2.90 -11.81 4.59
C ARG A 154 -2.00 -13.04 4.46
N SER A 155 -1.17 -13.11 3.42
CA SER A 155 -0.24 -14.23 3.22
C SER A 155 0.80 -14.31 4.34
N LEU A 156 1.32 -13.16 4.81
CA LEU A 156 2.27 -13.08 5.91
C LEU A 156 1.63 -13.52 7.22
N GLN A 157 0.39 -13.08 7.49
CA GLN A 157 -0.37 -13.53 8.65
C GLN A 157 -0.60 -15.04 8.65
N GLN A 158 -0.92 -15.62 7.49
CA GLN A 158 -1.08 -17.07 7.36
C GLN A 158 0.24 -17.81 7.65
N LYS A 159 1.35 -17.36 7.06
CA LYS A 159 2.69 -17.92 7.31
C LYS A 159 3.09 -17.85 8.79
N ILE A 160 2.77 -16.75 9.47
CA ILE A 160 3.02 -16.61 10.92
C ILE A 160 2.18 -17.62 11.72
N ARG A 161 0.88 -17.77 11.40
CA ARG A 161 0.01 -18.75 12.08
C ARG A 161 0.50 -20.17 11.89
N GLU A 162 0.89 -20.54 10.68
CA GLU A 162 1.44 -21.85 10.36
C GLU A 162 2.76 -22.10 11.09
N ALA A 163 3.66 -21.11 11.10
CA ALA A 163 4.93 -21.19 11.84
C ALA A 163 4.73 -21.27 13.37
N SER A 164 3.68 -20.65 13.92
CA SER A 164 3.38 -20.69 15.37
C SER A 164 2.69 -21.96 15.85
N ARG A 165 2.23 -22.83 14.94
CA ARG A 165 1.51 -24.08 15.29
C ARG A 165 2.45 -25.28 15.47
N VAL A 166 3.74 -25.12 15.21
CA VAL A 166 4.77 -26.17 15.25
C VAL A 166 5.74 -25.90 16.38
#